data_AF-A0A075HN66-F1
#
_entry.id   AF-A0A075HN66-F1
#
_cell.length_a   1.000
_cell.length_b   1.000
_cell.length_c   1.000
_cell.angle_alpha   90.00
_cell.angle_beta   90.00
_cell.angle_gamma   90.00
#
_symmetry.space_group_name_H-M   'P 1'
#
loop_
_entity.id
_entity.type
_entity.pdbx_description
1 polymer ?
#
loop_
_entity_poly.entity_id
_entity_poly.type
_entity_poly.pdbx_seq_one_letter_code
_entity_poly.pdbx_strand_id
1 'polypeptide(L)'
;MWLLGTVVILTAVPLAAAADFGISGGEDGGESSTGGFDTNAQETVEVDQFAHFEQDEDFGLSFDGISFTYDSVGFDLGLLAEGDRQAVIESAPTEGEPGYESLIGFHGEMTIGPGPILTWWLLTAPLVIVNLRGHREILEEE
;
A
#
# COMPACT_ATOMS: atom_id res chain seq x y z
N MET A 1 -4.34 22.63 -17.81
CA MET A 1 -4.11 21.21 -18.13
C MET A 1 -2.80 20.69 -17.53
N TRP A 2 -1.64 21.29 -17.82
CA TRP A 2 -0.34 20.82 -17.30
C TRP A 2 -0.24 20.81 -15.76
N LEU A 3 -0.62 21.91 -15.08
CA LEU A 3 -0.61 22.00 -13.61
C LEU A 3 -1.57 21.00 -12.95
N LEU A 4 -2.74 20.79 -13.55
CA LEU A 4 -3.73 19.82 -13.07
C LEU A 4 -3.20 18.39 -13.22
N GLY A 5 -2.50 18.08 -14.32
CA GLY A 5 -1.82 16.79 -14.48
C GLY A 5 -0.71 16.58 -13.44
N THR A 6 0.05 17.62 -13.09
CA THR A 6 1.05 17.53 -12.01
C THR A 6 0.40 17.19 -10.66
N VAL A 7 -0.72 17.83 -10.32
CA VAL A 7 -1.46 17.49 -9.08
C VAL A 7 -1.90 16.03 -9.10
N VAL A 8 -2.49 15.57 -10.20
CA VAL A 8 -2.94 14.17 -10.35
C VAL A 8 -1.78 13.18 -10.20
N ILE A 9 -0.63 13.44 -10.83
CA ILE A 9 0.54 12.54 -10.72
C ILE A 9 1.09 12.50 -9.29
N LEU A 10 1.06 13.61 -8.56
CA LEU A 10 1.61 13.68 -7.21
C LEU A 10 0.65 13.17 -6.12
N THR A 11 -0.66 13.16 -6.36
CA THR A 11 -1.64 12.78 -5.33
C THR A 11 -2.45 11.55 -5.71
N ALA A 12 -3.07 11.54 -6.89
CA ALA A 12 -3.96 10.47 -7.29
C ALA A 12 -3.21 9.18 -7.60
N VAL A 13 -2.00 9.24 -8.16
CA VAL A 13 -1.20 8.04 -8.45
C VAL A 13 -0.72 7.36 -7.16
N PRO A 14 -0.09 8.06 -6.19
CA PRO A 14 0.27 7.44 -4.93
C PRO A 14 -0.94 6.94 -4.14
N LEU A 15 -2.06 7.68 -4.17
CA LEU A 15 -3.28 7.27 -3.48
C LEU A 15 -3.93 6.03 -4.13
N ALA A 16 -3.94 5.95 -5.46
CA ALA A 16 -4.45 4.78 -6.17
C ALA A 16 -3.59 3.54 -5.90
N ALA A 17 -2.27 3.69 -5.84
CA ALA A 17 -1.38 2.61 -5.44
C ALA A 17 -1.65 2.21 -3.99
N ALA A 18 -1.70 3.15 -3.04
CA ALA A 18 -2.01 2.85 -1.64
C ALA A 18 -3.37 2.13 -1.48
N ALA A 19 -4.39 2.53 -2.24
CA ALA A 19 -5.69 1.87 -2.27
C ALA A 19 -5.62 0.44 -2.83
N ASP A 20 -4.87 0.21 -3.91
CA ASP A 20 -4.64 -1.11 -4.51
C ASP A 20 -3.90 -2.06 -3.57
N PHE A 21 -3.13 -1.53 -2.61
CA PHE A 21 -2.46 -2.29 -1.56
C PHE A 21 -3.30 -2.43 -0.27
N GLY A 22 -4.51 -1.85 -0.20
CA GLY A 22 -5.37 -1.92 0.98
C GLY A 22 -5.01 -0.93 2.11
N ILE A 23 -4.10 0.01 1.87
CA ILE A 23 -3.61 0.97 2.89
C ILE A 23 -4.59 2.13 3.11
N SER A 24 -5.47 2.43 2.15
CA SER A 24 -6.45 3.52 2.27
C SER A 24 -7.87 2.99 2.46
N GLY A 25 -8.15 2.41 3.63
CA GLY A 25 -9.47 1.97 4.08
C GLY A 25 -9.77 2.47 5.49
N GLY A 26 -10.19 3.74 5.61
CA GLY A 26 -10.63 4.30 6.89
C GLY A 26 -12.04 3.85 7.27
N GLU A 27 -12.15 3.36 8.52
CA GLU A 27 -13.32 3.41 9.41
C GLU A 27 -14.46 2.37 9.33
N ASP A 28 -14.39 1.29 8.56
CA ASP A 28 -15.32 0.16 8.77
C ASP A 28 -14.68 -1.22 8.53
N GLY A 29 -14.37 -1.90 9.63
CA GLY A 29 -14.54 -3.36 9.78
C GLY A 29 -13.73 -4.31 8.91
N GLY A 30 -12.56 -4.74 9.44
CA GLY A 30 -12.13 -6.13 9.32
C GLY A 30 -11.47 -6.58 8.01
N GLU A 31 -11.18 -5.69 7.07
CA GLU A 31 -10.39 -6.03 5.88
C GLU A 31 -8.90 -6.04 6.24
N SER A 32 -8.35 -7.24 6.34
CA SER A 32 -6.94 -7.50 6.63
C SER A 32 -6.01 -6.83 5.60
N SER A 33 -4.98 -6.16 6.10
CA SER A 33 -4.03 -5.34 5.35
C SER A 33 -2.94 -6.17 4.63
N THR A 34 -3.28 -7.40 4.20
CA THR A 34 -2.46 -8.21 3.28
C THR A 34 -2.65 -7.83 1.80
N GLY A 35 -3.38 -6.74 1.54
CA GLY A 35 -4.14 -6.42 0.32
C GLY A 35 -3.41 -6.17 -1.01
N GLY A 36 -2.19 -6.67 -1.21
CA GLY A 36 -1.52 -6.55 -2.53
C GLY A 36 -0.48 -7.61 -2.87
N PHE A 37 -0.16 -8.52 -1.95
CA PHE A 37 0.75 -9.65 -2.22
C PHE A 37 0.05 -10.89 -2.75
N ASP A 38 -1.27 -11.00 -2.53
CA ASP A 38 -2.08 -12.10 -3.07
C ASP A 38 -3.01 -11.57 -4.17
N THR A 39 -2.53 -11.57 -5.41
CA THR A 39 -3.32 -11.17 -6.59
C THR A 39 -4.49 -12.12 -6.92
N ASN A 40 -4.74 -13.16 -6.12
CA ASN A 40 -5.90 -14.07 -6.27
C ASN A 40 -6.95 -13.94 -5.16
N ALA A 41 -6.71 -13.14 -4.11
CA ALA A 41 -7.62 -13.06 -2.97
C ALA A 41 -8.63 -11.90 -3.13
N GLN A 42 -9.68 -12.11 -3.94
CA GLN A 42 -10.98 -11.44 -3.71
C GLN A 42 -11.69 -11.99 -2.45
N GLU A 43 -11.09 -12.97 -1.81
CA GLU A 43 -11.48 -13.52 -0.53
C GLU A 43 -10.62 -12.81 0.50
N THR A 44 -11.20 -11.79 1.14
CA THR A 44 -10.70 -11.26 2.41
C THR A 44 -10.18 -12.44 3.20
N VAL A 45 -8.88 -12.50 3.49
CA VAL A 45 -8.33 -13.49 4.42
C VAL A 45 -9.21 -13.43 5.66
N GLU A 46 -10.06 -14.44 5.84
CA GLU A 46 -11.03 -14.46 6.92
C GLU A 46 -10.21 -14.25 8.18
N VAL A 47 -10.53 -13.20 8.93
CA VAL A 47 -9.88 -12.85 10.20
C VAL A 47 -9.90 -14.03 11.19
N ASP A 48 -10.67 -15.09 10.88
CA ASP A 48 -10.72 -16.38 11.59
C ASP A 48 -9.56 -17.36 11.30
N GLN A 49 -8.66 -17.10 10.34
CA GLN A 49 -7.53 -18.02 10.06
C GLN A 49 -6.28 -17.73 10.90
N PHE A 50 -6.17 -16.53 11.48
CA PHE A 50 -5.08 -16.14 12.37
C PHE A 50 -5.58 -15.90 13.79
N ALA A 51 -4.91 -16.47 14.79
CA ALA A 51 -5.12 -16.14 16.20
C ALA A 51 -4.08 -15.11 16.68
N HIS A 52 -4.50 -14.22 17.59
CA HIS A 52 -3.64 -13.19 18.19
C HIS A 52 -2.90 -12.34 17.16
N PHE A 53 -3.64 -11.88 16.14
CA PHE A 53 -3.10 -11.05 15.07
C PHE A 53 -2.82 -9.62 15.57
N GLU A 54 -1.57 -9.20 15.44
CA GLU A 54 -1.10 -7.84 15.68
C GLU A 54 -0.53 -7.28 14.38
N GLN A 55 -0.76 -6.00 14.16
CA GLN A 55 -0.37 -5.31 12.94
C GLN A 55 0.04 -3.87 13.25
N ASP A 56 1.17 -3.46 12.71
CA ASP A 56 1.71 -2.12 12.76
C ASP A 56 1.90 -1.58 11.34
N GLU A 57 1.42 -0.35 11.11
CA GLU A 57 1.58 0.36 9.85
C GLU A 57 2.32 1.68 10.11
N ASP A 58 3.32 1.99 9.27
CA ASP A 58 4.05 3.26 9.33
C ASP A 58 4.09 3.96 7.97
N PHE A 59 4.12 5.29 8.04
CA PHE A 59 4.11 6.19 6.89
C PHE A 59 5.26 7.18 6.96
N GLY A 60 6.12 7.14 5.94
CA GLY A 60 7.26 8.02 5.80
C GLY A 60 7.16 8.94 4.57
N LEU A 61 7.65 10.17 4.72
CA LEU A 61 7.87 11.10 3.61
C LEU A 61 9.35 11.39 3.47
N SER A 62 9.89 11.17 2.28
CA SER A 62 11.29 11.47 1.94
C SER A 62 11.38 12.18 0.59
N PHE A 63 12.59 12.65 0.24
CA PHE A 63 12.83 13.21 -1.10
C PHE A 63 12.73 12.16 -2.21
N ASP A 64 12.95 10.89 -1.86
CA ASP A 64 12.82 9.76 -2.77
C ASP A 64 11.37 9.32 -2.96
N GLY A 65 10.43 9.85 -2.16
CA GLY A 65 9.02 9.54 -2.30
C GLY A 65 8.30 9.33 -0.96
N ILE A 66 7.16 8.66 -1.08
CA ILE A 66 6.31 8.26 0.02
C ILE A 66 6.61 6.79 0.32
N SER A 67 6.99 6.48 1.56
CA SER A 67 7.23 5.10 2.02
C SER A 67 6.10 4.64 2.92
N PHE A 68 5.70 3.39 2.76
CA PHE A 68 4.73 2.70 3.57
C PHE A 68 5.38 1.41 4.06
N THR A 69 5.34 1.20 5.37
CA THR A 69 5.83 -0.03 5.99
C THR A 69 4.67 -0.73 6.68
N TYR A 70 4.63 -2.03 6.54
CA TYR A 70 3.63 -2.92 7.11
C TYR A 70 4.34 -4.05 7.82
N ASP A 71 4.05 -4.23 9.09
CA ASP A 71 4.54 -5.33 9.90
C ASP A 71 3.33 -6.01 10.54
N SER A 72 3.23 -7.34 10.40
CA SER A 72 2.22 -8.11 11.12
C SER A 72 2.77 -9.40 11.68
N VAL A 73 2.12 -9.88 12.74
CA VAL A 73 2.44 -11.12 13.42
C VAL A 73 1.17 -11.79 13.93
N GLY A 74 1.10 -13.11 13.84
CA GLY A 74 -0.01 -13.89 14.36
C GLY A 74 0.20 -15.38 14.18
N PHE A 75 -0.68 -16.20 14.76
CA PHE A 75 -0.61 -17.66 14.67
C PHE A 75 -1.54 -18.16 13.56
N ASP A 76 -0.99 -18.78 12.51
CA ASP A 76 -1.75 -19.37 11.41
C ASP A 76 -2.39 -20.71 11.84
N LEU A 77 -3.70 -20.73 12.04
CA LEU A 77 -4.42 -21.92 12.46
C LEU A 77 -4.44 -23.02 11.39
N GLY A 78 -4.21 -22.66 10.12
CA GLY A 78 -4.07 -23.58 9.00
C GLY A 78 -2.82 -24.46 9.10
N LEU A 79 -1.78 -24.00 9.79
CA LEU A 79 -0.56 -24.76 10.05
C LEU A 79 -0.71 -25.76 11.22
N LEU A 80 -1.79 -25.65 12.00
CA LEU A 80 -2.08 -26.51 13.14
C LEU A 80 -3.05 -27.63 12.81
N ALA A 81 -2.88 -28.77 13.49
CA ALA A 81 -3.87 -29.84 13.50
C ALA A 81 -5.16 -29.37 14.19
N GLU A 82 -6.31 -29.88 13.76
CA GLU A 82 -7.63 -29.44 14.27
C GLU A 82 -7.76 -29.52 15.80
N GLY A 83 -7.09 -30.49 16.44
CA GLY A 83 -7.11 -30.66 17.90
C GLY A 83 -6.36 -29.58 18.68
N ASP A 84 -5.40 -28.91 18.05
CA ASP A 84 -4.49 -27.97 18.72
C ASP A 84 -4.89 -26.50 18.48
N ARG A 85 -5.75 -26.23 17.49
CA ARG A 85 -6.22 -24.87 17.13
C ARG A 85 -6.92 -24.16 18.28
N GLN A 86 -7.83 -24.85 18.98
CA GLN A 86 -8.63 -24.24 20.05
C GLN A 86 -7.76 -23.71 21.19
N ALA A 87 -6.66 -24.41 21.51
CA ALA A 87 -5.73 -23.98 22.56
C ALA A 87 -5.01 -22.68 22.18
N VAL A 88 -4.60 -22.55 20.90
CA VAL A 88 -3.92 -21.36 20.39
C VAL A 88 -4.88 -20.18 20.21
N ILE A 89 -6.17 -20.42 19.90
CA ILE A 89 -7.20 -19.38 19.86
C ILE A 89 -7.46 -18.81 21.26
N GLU A 90 -7.49 -19.66 22.29
CA GLU A 90 -7.77 -19.26 23.67
C GLU A 90 -6.58 -18.55 24.33
N SER A 91 -5.36 -18.97 24.01
CA SER A 91 -4.14 -18.38 24.56
C SER A 91 -2.97 -18.47 23.59
N ALA A 92 -2.28 -17.35 23.39
CA ALA A 92 -1.06 -17.28 22.60
C ALA A 92 0.03 -18.19 23.22
N PRO A 93 0.51 -19.21 22.50
CA PRO A 93 1.56 -20.08 23.00
C PRO A 93 2.89 -19.33 23.08
N THR A 94 3.75 -19.77 23.99
CA THR A 94 5.13 -19.26 24.13
C THR A 94 6.14 -20.16 23.44
N GLU A 95 7.35 -19.66 23.19
CA GLU A 95 8.39 -20.41 22.48
C GLU A 95 8.69 -21.76 23.17
N GLY A 96 8.44 -22.85 22.44
CA GLY A 96 8.61 -24.22 22.92
C GLY A 96 7.32 -24.91 23.39
N GLU A 97 6.19 -24.18 23.45
CA GLU A 97 4.87 -24.77 23.67
C GLU A 97 4.25 -25.26 22.34
N PRO A 98 3.40 -26.30 22.38
CA PRO A 98 2.69 -26.77 21.19
C PRO A 98 1.84 -25.65 20.57
N GLY A 99 1.93 -25.48 19.26
CA GLY A 99 1.23 -24.43 18.54
C GLY A 99 2.04 -23.16 18.34
N TYR A 100 3.21 -23.01 18.98
CA TYR A 100 4.10 -21.86 18.71
C TYR A 100 4.67 -21.89 17.29
N GLU A 101 4.80 -23.09 16.70
CA GLU A 101 5.29 -23.29 15.34
C GLU A 101 4.42 -22.66 14.25
N SER A 102 3.18 -22.26 14.56
CA SER A 102 2.31 -21.57 13.63
C SER A 102 2.47 -20.04 13.66
N LEU A 103 3.38 -19.50 14.47
CA LEU A 103 3.67 -18.07 14.46
C LEU A 103 4.24 -17.66 13.10
N ILE A 104 3.51 -16.81 12.38
CA ILE A 104 3.91 -16.23 11.11
C ILE A 104 3.92 -14.71 11.26
N GLY A 105 4.96 -14.09 10.70
CA GLY A 105 5.05 -12.65 10.55
C GLY A 105 5.24 -12.26 9.10
N PHE A 106 4.62 -11.15 8.71
CA PHE A 106 4.76 -10.55 7.40
C PHE A 106 5.37 -9.17 7.54
N HIS A 107 6.41 -8.89 6.75
CA HIS A 107 7.00 -7.57 6.63
C HIS A 107 6.89 -7.12 5.17
N GLY A 108 6.24 -5.99 4.96
CA GLY A 108 6.04 -5.35 3.66
C GLY A 108 6.60 -3.93 3.68
N GLU A 109 7.35 -3.58 2.65
CA GLU A 109 7.83 -2.22 2.42
C GLU A 109 7.46 -1.78 1.00
N MET A 110 6.78 -0.65 0.88
CA MET A 110 6.46 -0.02 -0.39
C MET A 110 6.97 1.42 -0.41
N THR A 111 7.77 1.76 -1.42
CA THR A 111 8.17 3.15 -1.67
C THR A 111 7.67 3.63 -3.02
N ILE A 112 6.89 4.71 -3.01
CA ILE A 112 6.33 5.37 -4.19
C ILE A 112 7.08 6.67 -4.43
N GLY A 113 7.99 6.64 -5.40
CA GLY A 113 8.90 7.74 -5.72
C GLY A 113 8.72 8.39 -7.08
N PRO A 114 9.44 9.50 -7.34
CA PRO A 114 9.41 10.17 -8.61
C PRO A 114 10.06 9.31 -9.71
N GLY A 115 9.23 8.64 -10.50
CA GLY A 115 9.67 7.81 -11.62
C GLY A 115 9.94 8.59 -12.91
N PRO A 116 10.31 7.88 -14.00
CA PRO A 116 10.57 8.48 -15.31
C PRO A 116 9.43 9.33 -15.85
N ILE A 117 8.18 9.02 -15.47
CA ILE A 117 7.00 9.79 -15.86
C ILE A 117 7.07 11.24 -15.39
N LEU A 118 7.54 11.49 -14.16
CA LEU A 118 7.72 12.83 -13.63
C LEU A 118 8.86 13.55 -14.35
N THR A 119 9.95 12.84 -14.67
CA THR A 119 11.05 13.40 -15.47
C THR A 119 10.55 13.85 -16.86
N TRP A 120 9.83 13.00 -17.58
CA TRP A 120 9.27 13.34 -18.90
C TRP A 120 8.22 14.45 -18.82
N TRP A 121 7.38 14.44 -17.79
CA TRP A 121 6.38 15.49 -17.55
C TRP A 121 7.03 16.87 -17.33
N LEU A 122 8.14 16.92 -16.58
CA LEU A 122 8.92 18.14 -16.39
C LEU A 122 9.66 18.58 -17.67
N LEU A 123 10.22 17.65 -18.45
CA LEU A 123 10.91 17.95 -19.70
C LEU A 123 9.99 18.51 -20.79
N THR A 124 8.69 18.18 -20.75
CA THR A 124 7.71 18.74 -21.69
C THR A 124 7.20 20.12 -21.27
N ALA A 125 7.42 20.55 -20.03
CA ALA A 125 6.95 21.84 -19.53
C ALA A 125 7.49 23.05 -20.32
N PRO A 126 8.80 23.14 -20.64
CA PRO A 126 9.33 24.23 -21.46
C PRO A 126 8.69 24.28 -22.85
N LEU A 127 8.43 23.11 -23.46
CA LEU A 127 7.79 23.02 -24.77
C LEU A 127 6.36 23.54 -24.73
N VAL A 128 5.60 23.20 -23.68
CA VAL A 128 4.26 23.75 -23.43
C VAL A 128 4.30 25.26 -23.24
N ILE A 129 5.26 25.78 -22.47
CA ILE A 129 5.42 27.22 -22.23
C ILE A 129 5.72 27.96 -23.55
N VAL A 130 6.62 27.44 -24.38
CA VAL A 130 6.95 28.02 -25.69
C VAL A 130 5.75 27.97 -26.62
N ASN A 131 5.02 26.86 -26.67
CA ASN A 131 3.83 26.73 -27.49
C ASN A 131 2.72 27.72 -27.09
N LEU A 132 2.48 27.89 -25.78
CA LEU A 132 1.51 28.85 -25.26
C LEU A 132 1.92 30.30 -25.52
N ARG A 133 3.21 30.64 -25.48
CA ARG A 133 3.70 31.98 -25.84
C ARG A 133 3.51 32.27 -27.33
N GLY A 134 3.85 31.31 -28.20
CA GLY A 134 3.70 31.48 -29.65
C GLY A 134 2.24 31.63 -30.10
N HIS A 135 1.30 30.92 -29.47
CA HIS A 135 -0.14 31.10 -29.74
C HIS A 135 -0.67 32.46 -29.26
N ARG A 136 -0.10 33.02 -28.19
CA ARG A 136 -0.53 34.32 -27.68
C ARG A 136 -0.10 35.47 -28.59
N GLU A 137 1.10 35.40 -29.17
CA GLU A 137 1.56 36.42 -30.14
C GLU A 137 0.71 36.40 -31.42
N ILE A 138 0.32 35.23 -31.93
CA ILE A 138 -0.53 35.09 -33.12
C ILE A 138 -1.95 35.66 -32.91
N LEU A 139 -2.50 35.53 -31.69
CA LEU A 139 -3.82 36.10 -31.34
C LEU A 139 -3.78 37.60 -31.02
N GLU A 140 -2.62 38.16 -30.70
CA GLU A 140 -2.43 39.61 -30.50
C GLU A 140 -2.16 40.34 -31.85
N GLU A 141 -1.79 39.61 -32.91
CA GLU A 141 -1.57 40.14 -34.28
C GLU A 141 -2.82 40.08 -35.20
N GLU A 142 -3.95 39.54 -34.73
CA GLU A 142 -5.26 39.53 -35.44
C GLU A 142 -6.24 40.57 -34.84
#